data_AF-A0A9X8R4F6-F1
#
_entry.id   AF-A0A9X8R4F6-F1
#
_cell.length_a   1.000
_cell.length_b   1.000
_cell.length_c   1.000
_cell.angle_alpha   90.00
_cell.angle_beta   90.00
_cell.angle_gamma   90.00
#
_symmetry.space_group_name_H-M   'P 1'
#
loop_
_entity.id
_entity.type
_entity.pdbx_description
1 polymer ?
#
loop_
_entity_poly.entity_id
_entity_poly.type
_entity_poly.pdbx_seq_one_letter_code
_entity_poly.pdbx_strand_id
1 'polypeptide(L)'
;RIVEGKAGGVVAAAPRPIVLVPITEHARIMAGDGDDVILTLTDGTIMTGAEYLQQEFGEALEVAAFHPEEGAVNLYDTERFANQKQRDMACMVSPVCAFAGCRHGAYASEIHHVTAWKHGGLTNMDNLVPLCRYHNRINDDDPWRNKRGRITMIRGAPWWVSPRGYHIKNTDRGALDQLFGPPST
;
A
#
# COMPACT_ATOMS: atom_id res chain seq x y z
N ARG A 1 -21.02 -46.11 16.64
CA ARG A 1 -20.98 -44.67 17.00
C ARG A 1 -20.29 -43.95 15.86
N ILE A 2 -21.06 -43.43 14.91
CA ILE A 2 -20.57 -42.67 13.76
C ILE A 2 -20.41 -41.22 14.24
N VAL A 3 -19.25 -40.61 13.97
CA VAL A 3 -18.98 -39.22 14.32
C VAL A 3 -19.40 -38.37 13.12
N GLU A 4 -20.49 -37.62 13.26
CA GLU A 4 -20.94 -36.66 12.26
C GLU A 4 -19.93 -35.50 12.18
N GLY A 5 -19.33 -35.33 11.01
CA GLY A 5 -18.47 -34.19 10.71
C GLY A 5 -19.31 -32.93 10.60
N LYS A 6 -19.12 -31.99 11.54
CA LYS A 6 -19.59 -30.61 11.40
C LYS A 6 -18.98 -30.02 10.12
N ALA A 7 -19.82 -29.71 9.15
CA ALA A 7 -19.45 -28.89 8.01
C ALA A 7 -18.94 -27.54 8.54
N GLY A 8 -17.64 -27.28 8.38
CA GLY A 8 -17.06 -25.97 8.61
C GLY A 8 -17.67 -24.99 7.62
N GLY A 9 -18.54 -24.11 8.10
CA GLY A 9 -19.06 -23.01 7.30
C GLY A 9 -17.90 -22.17 6.81
N VAL A 10 -17.79 -22.02 5.48
CA VAL A 10 -16.92 -21.00 4.89
C VAL A 10 -17.46 -19.66 5.36
N VAL A 11 -16.70 -18.93 6.18
CA VAL A 11 -17.02 -17.55 6.52
C VAL A 11 -16.94 -16.77 5.21
N ALA A 12 -18.09 -16.44 4.63
CA ALA A 12 -18.14 -15.55 3.49
C ALA A 12 -17.63 -14.19 3.97
N ALA A 13 -16.43 -13.81 3.54
CA ALA A 13 -15.95 -12.45 3.74
C ALA A 13 -16.96 -11.52 3.06
N ALA A 14 -17.60 -10.65 3.84
CA ALA A 14 -18.43 -9.59 3.27
C ALA A 14 -17.50 -8.71 2.41
N PRO A 15 -17.80 -8.52 1.11
CA PRO A 15 -17.00 -7.63 0.28
C PRO A 15 -17.06 -6.23 0.88
N ARG A 16 -15.89 -5.65 1.17
CA ARG A 16 -15.72 -4.24 1.55
C ARG A 16 -15.33 -3.49 0.28
N PRO A 17 -16.28 -2.88 -0.45
CA PRO A 17 -15.95 -2.10 -1.64
C PRO A 17 -15.21 -0.83 -1.19
N ILE A 18 -13.98 -0.67 -1.67
CA ILE A 18 -13.17 0.52 -1.42
C ILE A 18 -13.04 1.28 -2.74
N VAL A 19 -13.41 2.56 -2.73
CA VAL A 19 -13.28 3.44 -3.90
C VAL A 19 -11.92 4.13 -3.87
N LEU A 20 -11.18 4.02 -4.96
CA LEU A 20 -9.91 4.70 -5.16
C LEU A 20 -10.19 6.11 -5.66
N VAL A 21 -9.75 7.12 -4.92
CA VAL A 21 -9.94 8.53 -5.29
C VAL A 21 -8.59 9.18 -5.56
N PRO A 22 -8.35 9.71 -6.77
CA PRO A 22 -7.15 10.47 -7.04
C PRO A 22 -7.23 11.82 -6.32
N ILE A 23 -6.17 12.19 -5.59
CA ILE A 23 -6.01 13.56 -5.12
C ILE A 23 -5.61 14.40 -6.35
N THR A 24 -6.45 15.36 -6.71
CA THR A 24 -6.26 16.23 -7.89
C THR A 24 -5.21 17.32 -7.61
N GLU A 25 -4.65 17.93 -8.66
CA GLU A 25 -3.56 18.94 -8.55
C GLU A 25 -3.87 20.11 -7.62
N HIS A 26 -5.15 20.39 -7.35
CA HIS A 26 -5.55 21.48 -6.48
C HIS A 26 -5.45 21.16 -4.98
N ALA A 27 -5.05 19.94 -4.59
CA ALA A 27 -4.86 19.53 -3.22
C ALA A 27 -3.41 19.06 -2.97
N ARG A 28 -2.76 19.63 -1.96
CA ARG A 28 -1.39 19.29 -1.54
C ARG A 28 -1.39 18.65 -0.16
N ILE A 29 -0.58 17.60 0.03
CA ILE A 29 -0.34 16.99 1.34
C ILE A 29 0.60 17.90 2.14
N MET A 30 0.18 18.37 3.31
CA MET A 30 0.97 19.25 4.17
C MET A 30 1.67 18.50 5.30
N ALA A 31 0.97 17.55 5.91
CA ALA A 31 1.42 16.72 7.04
C ALA A 31 0.45 15.53 7.23
N GLY A 32 0.84 14.55 8.04
CA GLY A 32 -0.10 13.55 8.56
C GLY A 32 0.02 13.50 10.09
N ASP A 33 -1.11 13.50 10.81
CA ASP A 33 -1.19 13.21 12.25
C ASP A 33 -2.22 12.11 12.59
N GLY A 34 -1.84 11.09 13.38
CA GLY A 34 -2.71 9.95 13.76
C GLY A 34 -3.17 8.97 12.65
N ASP A 35 -4.43 9.02 12.23
CA ASP A 35 -5.02 8.19 11.15
C ASP A 35 -5.54 9.01 9.94
N ASP A 36 -5.26 10.32 9.88
CA ASP A 36 -5.75 11.25 8.84
C ASP A 36 -4.71 12.25 8.29
N VAL A 37 -4.73 12.50 6.98
CA VAL A 37 -3.79 13.41 6.33
C VAL A 37 -4.31 14.84 6.29
N ILE A 38 -3.43 15.83 6.40
CA ILE A 38 -3.81 17.23 6.24
C ILE A 38 -3.57 17.65 4.79
N LEU A 39 -4.64 18.09 4.15
CA LEU A 39 -4.66 18.61 2.80
C LEU A 39 -4.76 20.13 2.83
N THR A 40 -4.11 20.79 1.88
CA THR A 40 -4.34 22.20 1.56
C THR A 40 -4.81 22.32 0.13
N LEU A 41 -5.97 22.95 -0.05
CA LEU A 41 -6.55 23.24 -1.35
C LEU A 41 -5.93 24.50 -1.97
N THR A 42 -6.10 24.70 -3.28
CA THR A 42 -5.57 25.87 -3.99
C THR A 42 -6.09 27.21 -3.49
N ASP A 43 -7.24 27.23 -2.81
CA ASP A 43 -7.81 28.42 -2.19
C ASP A 43 -7.24 28.70 -0.78
N GLY A 44 -6.32 27.85 -0.30
CA GLY A 44 -5.71 27.95 1.01
C GLY A 44 -6.49 27.27 2.13
N THR A 45 -7.63 26.63 1.83
CA THR A 45 -8.38 25.84 2.80
C THR A 45 -7.54 24.67 3.29
N ILE A 46 -7.43 24.52 4.61
CA ILE A 46 -6.78 23.39 5.26
C ILE A 46 -7.89 22.48 5.79
N MET A 47 -7.81 21.21 5.47
CA MET A 47 -8.77 20.19 5.93
C MET A 47 -8.09 18.84 6.07
N THR A 48 -8.72 17.91 6.75
CA THR A 48 -8.24 16.53 6.79
C THR A 48 -8.64 15.75 5.53
N GLY A 49 -8.01 14.60 5.31
CA GLY A 49 -8.36 13.68 4.22
C GLY A 49 -9.79 13.17 4.40
N ALA A 50 -10.21 12.87 5.63
CA ALA A 50 -11.59 12.52 5.91
C ALA A 50 -12.57 13.65 5.57
N GLU A 51 -12.26 14.90 5.91
CA GLU A 51 -13.10 16.07 5.58
C GLU A 51 -13.21 16.28 4.07
N TYR A 52 -12.10 16.18 3.34
CA TYR A 52 -12.08 16.25 1.88
C TYR A 52 -12.95 15.15 1.24
N LEU A 53 -12.78 13.92 1.70
CA LEU A 53 -13.53 12.78 1.16
C LEU A 53 -15.03 12.86 1.51
N GLN A 54 -15.38 13.33 2.70
CA GLN A 54 -16.77 13.56 3.10
C GLN A 54 -17.43 14.63 2.23
N GLN A 55 -16.71 15.72 1.94
CA GLN A 55 -17.20 16.79 1.07
C GLN A 55 -17.44 16.30 -0.36
N GLU A 56 -16.51 15.52 -0.92
CA GLU A 56 -16.57 15.09 -2.32
C GLU A 56 -17.47 13.86 -2.56
N PHE A 57 -17.59 12.94 -1.60
CA PHE A 57 -18.23 11.62 -1.81
C PHE A 57 -19.31 11.23 -0.78
N GLY A 58 -19.51 12.00 0.29
CA GLY A 58 -20.49 11.70 1.35
C GLY A 58 -20.11 10.52 2.27
N GLU A 59 -21.02 10.10 3.16
CA GLU A 59 -20.76 9.13 4.25
C GLU A 59 -20.82 7.63 3.85
N ALA A 60 -21.07 7.29 2.59
CA ALA A 60 -21.49 5.92 2.23
C ALA A 60 -20.37 4.93 1.88
N LEU A 61 -19.11 5.37 1.73
CA LEU A 61 -18.05 4.57 1.12
C LEU A 61 -16.75 4.57 1.95
N GLU A 62 -16.08 3.42 2.00
CA GLU A 62 -14.66 3.40 2.37
C GLU A 62 -13.86 3.95 1.19
N VAL A 63 -13.06 4.98 1.44
CA VAL A 63 -12.31 5.69 0.40
C VAL A 63 -10.81 5.66 0.74
N ALA A 64 -9.99 5.40 -0.29
CA ALA A 64 -8.55 5.46 -0.19
C ALA A 64 -8.01 6.53 -1.15
N ALA A 65 -7.24 7.48 -0.61
CA ALA A 65 -6.68 8.59 -1.36
C ALA A 65 -5.25 8.27 -1.83
N PHE A 66 -4.97 8.59 -3.09
CA PHE A 66 -3.66 8.37 -3.72
C PHE A 66 -3.14 9.66 -4.37
N HIS A 67 -1.89 9.99 -4.09
CA HIS A 67 -1.17 11.08 -4.74
C HIS A 67 -0.28 10.52 -5.86
N PRO A 68 -0.20 11.16 -7.04
CA PRO A 68 0.48 10.61 -8.22
C PRO A 68 1.97 10.30 -8.00
N GLU A 69 2.66 11.08 -7.15
CA GLU A 69 4.10 10.89 -6.89
C GLU A 69 4.38 10.19 -5.54
N GLU A 70 3.51 10.37 -4.54
CA GLU A 70 3.76 9.91 -3.16
C GLU A 70 3.08 8.55 -2.89
N GLY A 71 2.14 8.12 -3.73
CA GLY A 71 1.45 6.84 -3.55
C GLY A 71 0.26 6.94 -2.62
N ALA A 72 0.00 5.85 -1.89
CA ALA A 72 -1.09 5.79 -0.91
C ALA A 72 -0.83 6.80 0.22
N VAL A 73 -1.80 7.68 0.45
CA VAL A 73 -1.68 8.79 1.39
C VAL A 73 -2.37 8.39 2.69
N ASN A 74 -1.63 7.80 3.62
CA ASN A 74 -2.11 7.51 4.96
C ASN A 74 -0.95 7.31 5.95
N LEU A 75 -1.26 7.42 7.23
CA LEU A 75 -0.35 7.92 8.25
C LEU A 75 0.79 7.05 8.79
N TYR A 76 1.58 7.77 9.61
CA TYR A 76 2.68 7.36 10.47
C TYR A 76 2.23 6.51 11.67
N ASP A 77 2.70 5.26 11.75
CA ASP A 77 2.48 4.40 12.94
C ASP A 77 3.83 4.10 13.64
N THR A 78 3.81 4.14 14.97
CA THR A 78 4.95 3.79 15.85
C THR A 78 4.97 2.31 16.23
N GLU A 79 3.97 1.55 15.80
CA GLU A 79 3.92 0.11 15.96
C GLU A 79 4.56 -0.62 14.79
N ARG A 80 5.05 -1.83 15.05
CA ARG A 80 5.72 -2.65 14.04
C ARG A 80 4.76 -3.26 13.01
N PHE A 81 3.50 -3.49 13.37
CA PHE A 81 2.59 -4.28 12.54
C PHE A 81 1.54 -3.40 11.87
N ALA A 82 1.39 -3.56 10.56
CA ALA A 82 0.40 -2.83 9.81
C ALA A 82 -1.02 -3.14 10.29
N ASN A 83 -1.78 -2.09 10.60
CA ASN A 83 -3.20 -2.19 10.93
C ASN A 83 -4.03 -2.58 9.68
N GLN A 84 -5.35 -2.81 9.86
CA GLN A 84 -6.18 -3.29 8.75
C GLN A 84 -6.27 -2.26 7.60
N LYS A 85 -6.34 -0.97 7.90
CA LYS A 85 -6.39 0.11 6.89
C LYS A 85 -5.11 0.12 6.04
N GLN A 86 -3.95 0.01 6.70
CA GLN A 86 -2.64 -0.10 6.04
C GLN A 86 -2.49 -1.36 5.20
N ARG A 87 -3.00 -2.50 5.68
CA ARG A 87 -3.06 -3.75 4.91
C ARG A 87 -3.91 -3.62 3.66
N ASP A 88 -5.09 -3.03 3.79
CA ASP A 88 -6.04 -2.85 2.68
C ASP A 88 -5.41 -1.93 1.61
N MET A 89 -4.82 -0.79 1.99
CA MET A 89 -4.14 0.08 1.02
C MET A 89 -2.88 -0.54 0.43
N ALA A 90 -2.09 -1.31 1.18
CA ALA A 90 -0.92 -1.99 0.62
C ALA A 90 -1.33 -2.99 -0.49
N CYS A 91 -2.48 -3.65 -0.32
CA CYS A 91 -3.07 -4.49 -1.36
C CYS A 91 -3.53 -3.69 -2.59
N MET A 92 -3.92 -2.42 -2.42
CA MET A 92 -4.23 -1.52 -3.54
C MET A 92 -2.97 -1.01 -4.22
N VAL A 93 -1.92 -0.68 -3.46
CA VAL A 93 -0.60 -0.28 -3.99
C VAL A 93 -0.04 -1.37 -4.91
N SER A 94 -0.17 -2.65 -4.51
CA SER A 94 0.13 -3.77 -5.40
C SER A 94 -0.83 -4.94 -5.12
N PRO A 95 -1.69 -5.37 -6.07
CA PRO A 95 -2.67 -6.44 -5.85
C PRO A 95 -2.05 -7.84 -5.76
N VAL A 96 -0.76 -7.96 -6.05
CA VAL A 96 0.05 -9.18 -5.93
C VAL A 96 1.35 -8.86 -5.18
N CYS A 97 2.07 -9.89 -4.76
CA CYS A 97 3.42 -9.78 -4.24
C CYS A 97 4.27 -8.86 -5.12
N ALA A 98 4.91 -7.84 -4.55
CA ALA A 98 5.66 -6.83 -5.30
C ALA A 98 6.97 -7.35 -5.94
N PHE A 99 7.46 -8.52 -5.53
CA PHE A 99 8.66 -9.14 -6.10
C PHE A 99 8.46 -9.50 -7.58
N ALA A 100 9.46 -9.20 -8.42
CA ALA A 100 9.37 -9.35 -9.87
C ALA A 100 9.01 -10.79 -10.31
N GLY A 101 8.02 -10.89 -11.20
CA GLY A 101 7.50 -12.14 -11.77
C GLY A 101 6.55 -12.91 -10.84
N CYS A 102 6.33 -12.48 -9.60
CA CYS A 102 5.46 -13.19 -8.66
C CYS A 102 3.98 -12.87 -8.93
N ARG A 103 3.12 -13.89 -8.89
CA ARG A 103 1.66 -13.74 -9.06
C ARG A 103 0.85 -14.05 -7.81
N HIS A 104 1.51 -14.22 -6.67
CA HIS A 104 0.85 -14.52 -5.40
C HIS A 104 0.00 -13.33 -4.94
N GLY A 105 -1.28 -13.54 -4.61
CA GLY A 105 -2.21 -12.46 -4.26
C GLY A 105 -1.83 -11.70 -3.00
N ALA A 106 -2.06 -10.38 -2.98
CA ALA A 106 -1.70 -9.51 -1.86
C ALA A 106 -2.47 -9.85 -0.57
N TYR A 107 -3.75 -10.22 -0.64
CA TYR A 107 -4.53 -10.64 0.53
C TYR A 107 -3.96 -11.88 1.24
N ALA A 108 -3.19 -12.72 0.53
CA ALA A 108 -2.51 -13.89 1.09
C ALA A 108 -1.01 -13.62 1.33
N SER A 109 -0.58 -12.36 1.28
CA SER A 109 0.79 -11.91 1.48
C SER A 109 0.99 -11.32 2.87
N GLU A 110 2.25 -11.20 3.26
CA GLU A 110 2.67 -10.45 4.44
C GLU A 110 2.90 -8.99 4.03
N ILE A 111 2.72 -8.07 4.98
CA ILE A 111 3.07 -6.66 4.75
C ILE A 111 4.54 -6.48 5.14
N HIS A 112 5.31 -6.07 4.15
CA HIS A 112 6.75 -5.91 4.20
C HIS A 112 7.12 -4.43 4.29
N HIS A 113 8.06 -4.11 5.17
CA HIS A 113 8.68 -2.79 5.23
C HIS A 113 9.84 -2.70 4.25
N VAL A 114 9.81 -1.74 3.32
CA VAL A 114 10.90 -1.50 2.35
C VAL A 114 12.21 -1.15 3.06
N THR A 115 12.14 -0.21 3.99
CA THR A 115 13.13 0.01 5.03
C THR A 115 12.71 -0.80 6.24
N ALA A 116 13.46 -1.84 6.59
CA ALA A 116 13.06 -2.74 7.67
C ALA A 116 12.85 -2.00 9.00
N TRP A 117 11.84 -2.42 9.78
CA TRP A 117 11.55 -1.88 11.11
C TRP A 117 12.78 -1.83 12.04
N LYS A 118 13.59 -2.90 12.04
CA LYS A 118 14.83 -2.99 12.85
C LYS A 118 15.90 -1.94 12.46
N HIS A 119 15.76 -1.32 11.30
CA HIS A 119 16.61 -0.25 10.78
C HIS A 119 15.94 1.13 10.90
N GLY A 120 14.84 1.24 11.66
CA GLY A 120 14.13 2.50 11.89
C GLY A 120 13.07 2.84 10.84
N GLY A 121 12.74 1.92 9.93
CA GLY A 121 11.65 2.14 8.97
C GLY A 121 10.29 2.10 9.66
N LEU A 122 9.47 3.12 9.38
CA LEU A 122 8.15 3.28 9.99
C LEU A 122 7.09 2.43 9.29
N THR A 123 6.01 2.12 9.99
CA THR A 123 4.89 1.33 9.45
C THR A 123 3.92 2.27 8.73
N ASN A 124 4.32 2.75 7.57
CA ASN A 124 3.63 3.81 6.82
C ASN A 124 3.50 3.45 5.35
N MET A 125 2.50 4.01 4.66
CA MET A 125 2.20 3.56 3.30
C MET A 125 3.32 3.78 2.27
N ASP A 126 4.18 4.78 2.46
CA ASP A 126 5.41 5.01 1.68
C ASP A 126 6.51 3.97 1.95
N ASN A 127 6.32 3.09 2.94
CA ASN A 127 7.26 2.06 3.35
C ASN A 127 6.65 0.64 3.37
N LEU A 128 5.36 0.46 3.05
CA LEU A 128 4.66 -0.82 3.17
C LEU A 128 4.27 -1.41 1.82
N VAL A 129 4.64 -2.68 1.59
CA VAL A 129 4.28 -3.41 0.36
C VAL A 129 3.84 -4.84 0.70
N PRO A 130 2.96 -5.47 -0.11
CA PRO A 130 2.67 -6.89 0.03
C PRO A 130 3.80 -7.75 -0.57
N LEU A 131 4.33 -8.68 0.22
CA LEU A 131 5.22 -9.75 -0.23
C LEU A 131 4.72 -11.11 0.23
N CYS A 132 4.72 -12.11 -0.66
CA CYS A 132 4.42 -13.47 -0.22
C CYS A 132 5.48 -13.94 0.79
N ARG A 133 5.12 -14.87 1.67
CA ARG A 133 6.01 -15.36 2.74
C ARG A 133 7.39 -15.79 2.25
N TYR A 134 7.49 -16.36 1.04
CA TYR A 134 8.77 -16.72 0.44
C TYR A 134 9.60 -15.49 0.10
N HIS A 135 9.05 -14.55 -0.68
CA HIS A 135 9.77 -13.35 -1.11
C HIS A 135 10.07 -12.39 0.04
N ASN A 136 9.18 -12.28 1.03
CA ASN A 136 9.44 -11.50 2.24
C ASN A 136 10.70 -12.01 2.98
N ARG A 137 10.88 -13.33 3.07
CA ARG A 137 12.03 -13.94 3.73
C ARG A 137 13.33 -13.77 2.96
N ILE A 138 13.28 -13.77 1.63
CA ILE A 138 14.47 -13.73 0.78
C ILE A 138 14.83 -12.34 0.28
N ASN A 139 13.98 -11.33 0.53
CA ASN A 139 14.27 -9.93 0.25
C ASN A 139 15.56 -9.51 0.97
N ASP A 140 16.42 -8.76 0.28
CA ASP A 140 17.64 -8.24 0.87
C ASP A 140 17.34 -6.93 1.64
N ASP A 141 16.82 -7.08 2.86
CA ASP A 141 16.47 -5.96 3.77
C ASP A 141 17.68 -5.16 4.26
N ASP A 142 18.88 -5.76 4.14
CA ASP A 142 20.13 -5.13 4.50
C ASP A 142 20.73 -4.44 3.25
N PRO A 143 20.97 -3.12 3.28
CA PRO A 143 21.49 -2.39 2.13
C PRO A 143 22.86 -2.88 1.64
N TRP A 144 23.63 -3.56 2.50
CA TRP A 144 24.94 -4.13 2.18
C TRP A 144 24.84 -5.53 1.55
N ARG A 145 23.62 -6.10 1.48
CA ARG A 145 23.35 -7.40 0.88
C ARG A 145 22.66 -7.21 -0.47
N ASN A 146 23.14 -7.91 -1.49
CA ASN A 146 22.64 -7.80 -2.87
C ASN A 146 22.59 -9.17 -3.57
N LYS A 147 22.08 -10.22 -2.92
CA LYS A 147 22.06 -11.58 -3.47
C LYS A 147 20.78 -11.90 -4.25
N ARG A 148 19.64 -11.44 -3.77
CA ARG A 148 18.30 -11.71 -4.30
C ARG A 148 17.58 -10.44 -4.74
N GLY A 149 18.16 -9.28 -4.47
CA GLY A 149 17.53 -7.99 -4.75
C GLY A 149 16.60 -7.58 -3.62
N ARG A 150 16.09 -6.36 -3.73
CA ARG A 150 15.26 -5.74 -2.70
C ARG A 150 14.09 -4.99 -3.30
N ILE A 151 13.00 -4.89 -2.55
CA ILE A 151 11.95 -3.92 -2.87
C ILE A 151 12.44 -2.51 -2.56
N THR A 152 11.98 -1.56 -3.36
CA THR A 152 12.09 -0.11 -3.14
C THR A 152 10.78 0.56 -3.55
N MET A 153 10.54 1.78 -3.10
CA MET A 153 9.45 2.62 -3.59
C MET A 153 10.02 3.64 -4.58
N ILE A 154 9.41 3.74 -5.76
CA ILE A 154 9.75 4.72 -6.79
C ILE A 154 8.44 5.34 -7.26
N ARG A 155 8.31 6.67 -7.08
CA ARG A 155 7.09 7.43 -7.38
C ARG A 155 5.84 6.78 -6.77
N GLY A 156 5.88 6.49 -5.46
CA GLY A 156 4.77 5.90 -4.72
C GLY A 156 4.40 4.46 -5.08
N ALA A 157 5.12 3.80 -5.99
CA ALA A 157 4.88 2.41 -6.40
C ALA A 157 6.05 1.49 -6.00
N PRO A 158 5.79 0.19 -5.73
CA PRO A 158 6.84 -0.74 -5.39
C PRO A 158 7.55 -1.28 -6.63
N TRP A 159 8.88 -1.28 -6.58
CA TRP A 159 9.76 -1.84 -7.59
C TRP A 159 10.71 -2.84 -6.94
N TRP A 160 10.98 -3.94 -7.63
CA TRP A 160 12.08 -4.82 -7.25
C TRP A 160 13.36 -4.37 -7.95
N VAL A 161 14.40 -4.10 -7.16
CA VAL A 161 15.75 -3.81 -7.63
C VAL A 161 16.56 -5.09 -7.59
N SER A 162 16.96 -5.59 -8.75
CA SER A 162 17.80 -6.78 -8.86
C SER A 162 19.18 -6.57 -8.20
N PRO A 163 19.92 -7.65 -7.87
CA PRO A 163 21.33 -7.59 -7.47
C PRO A 163 22.24 -6.72 -8.36
N ARG A 164 21.88 -6.57 -9.64
CA ARG A 164 22.64 -5.83 -10.65
C ARG A 164 22.13 -4.40 -10.86
N GLY A 165 21.14 -3.95 -10.08
CA GLY A 165 20.61 -2.59 -10.14
C GLY A 165 19.46 -2.38 -11.13
N TYR A 166 18.99 -3.41 -11.84
CA TYR A 166 17.80 -3.28 -12.69
C TYR A 166 16.54 -3.07 -11.85
N HIS A 167 15.75 -2.05 -12.17
CA HIS A 167 14.46 -1.77 -11.56
C HIS A 167 13.37 -2.47 -12.36
N ILE A 168 12.61 -3.36 -11.72
CA ILE A 168 11.53 -4.10 -12.36
C ILE A 168 10.27 -3.96 -11.53
N LYS A 169 9.25 -3.34 -12.15
CA LYS A 169 7.89 -3.30 -11.59
C LYS A 169 7.21 -4.64 -11.88
N ASN A 170 6.59 -5.24 -10.87
CA ASN A 170 5.99 -6.56 -11.04
C ASN A 170 4.62 -6.52 -11.75
N THR A 171 3.86 -5.47 -11.55
CA THR A 171 2.48 -5.36 -12.04
C THR A 171 2.10 -3.90 -12.27
N ASP A 172 1.33 -3.64 -13.32
CA ASP A 172 0.72 -2.34 -13.63
C ASP A 172 -0.76 -2.30 -13.20
N ARG A 173 -1.11 -3.15 -12.24
CA ARG A 173 -2.46 -3.25 -11.67
C ARG A 173 -2.58 -2.58 -10.31
N GLY A 174 -1.55 -1.88 -9.86
CA GLY A 174 -1.58 -1.09 -8.63
C GLY A 174 -2.44 0.16 -8.79
N ALA A 175 -2.89 0.73 -7.69
CA ALA A 175 -3.78 1.88 -7.66
C ALA A 175 -3.24 3.07 -8.48
N LEU A 176 -1.94 3.36 -8.40
CA LEU A 176 -1.33 4.44 -9.20
C LEU A 176 -1.46 4.22 -10.70
N ASP A 177 -1.24 2.99 -11.17
CA ASP A 177 -1.37 2.68 -12.60
C ASP A 177 -2.82 2.77 -13.08
N GLN A 178 -3.77 2.35 -12.23
CA GLN A 178 -5.19 2.37 -12.56
C GLN A 178 -5.77 3.79 -12.55
N LEU A 179 -5.28 4.66 -11.66
CA LEU A 179 -5.76 6.03 -11.51
C LEU A 179 -5.09 7.02 -12.45
N PHE A 180 -3.78 6.90 -12.65
CA PHE A 180 -2.96 7.92 -13.32
C PHE A 180 -2.29 7.41 -14.60
N GLY A 181 -2.38 6.11 -14.89
CA GLY A 181 -1.67 5.49 -16.01
C GLY A 181 -0.17 5.30 -15.71
N PRO A 182 0.62 4.84 -16.70
CA PRO A 182 2.06 4.68 -16.52
C PRO A 182 2.73 6.05 -16.28
N PRO A 183 3.79 6.11 -15.46
CA PRO A 183 4.51 7.36 -15.23
C PRO A 183 5.01 7.94 -16.57
N SER A 184 4.81 9.24 -16.78
CA SER A 184 5.42 9.94 -17.91
C SER A 184 6.94 9.82 -17.84
N THR A 185 7.52 9.46 -18.99
CA THR A 185 8.97 9.27 -19.21
C THR A 185 9.74 10.55 -19.03
#